data_AF-A0A6B1HBH1-F1
#
_entry.id   AF-A0A6B1HBH1-F1
#
_cell.length_a   1.000
_cell.length_b   1.000
_cell.length_c   1.000
_cell.angle_alpha   90.00
_cell.angle_beta   90.00
_cell.angle_gamma   90.00
#
_symmetry.space_group_name_H-M   'P 1'
#
loop_
_entity.id
_entity.type
_entity.pdbx_description
1 polymer ?
#
loop_
_entity_poly.entity_id
_entity_poly.type
_entity_poly.pdbx_seq_one_letter_code
_entity_poly.pdbx_strand_id
1 'polypeptide(L)'
;GSGPAGASVARIVTEIYFIARGAGANNRGGAVWSLWRKSGADRPVELVQGVEDLQVLFGVDLSGDDVDAPDRYVRANGVAGGAVRAVHFVATVSSVDVVTADERVLRRGFAWTVALRNG
;
A
#
# COMPACT_ATOMS: atom_id res chain seq x y z
N GLY A 1 -25.02 39.36 -22.97
CA GLY A 1 -23.75 38.64 -22.83
C GLY A 1 -23.55 38.27 -21.38
N SER A 2 -23.26 36.99 -21.13
CA SER A 2 -22.49 36.43 -19.99
C SER A 2 -22.64 34.90 -20.04
N GLY A 3 -21.57 34.18 -20.39
CA GLY A 3 -21.51 32.71 -20.43
C GLY A 3 -21.25 32.11 -19.04
N PRO A 4 -21.36 30.77 -18.87
CA PRO A 4 -21.40 30.13 -17.57
C PRO A 4 -20.06 30.21 -16.83
N ALA A 5 -20.13 30.40 -15.51
CA ALA A 5 -19.01 30.35 -14.59
C ALA A 5 -18.26 29.01 -14.73
N GLY A 6 -16.93 29.09 -14.67
CA GLY A 6 -15.98 28.07 -15.13
C GLY A 6 -16.25 26.63 -14.69
N ALA A 7 -16.02 25.70 -15.61
CA ALA A 7 -15.93 24.29 -15.32
C ALA A 7 -14.51 23.95 -14.84
N SER A 8 -14.38 23.22 -13.74
CA SER A 8 -13.13 22.57 -13.34
C SER A 8 -13.13 21.13 -13.86
N VAL A 9 -12.04 20.74 -14.53
CA VAL A 9 -11.82 19.35 -14.93
C VAL A 9 -10.84 18.74 -13.93
N ALA A 10 -11.30 17.77 -13.15
CA ALA A 10 -10.44 16.96 -12.28
C ALA A 10 -10.24 15.58 -12.90
N ARG A 11 -8.99 15.11 -12.94
CA ARG A 11 -8.67 13.73 -13.31
C ARG A 11 -8.69 12.87 -12.05
N ILE A 12 -9.54 11.85 -12.03
CA ILE A 12 -9.48 10.79 -11.01
C ILE A 12 -8.51 9.72 -11.53
N VAL A 13 -7.52 9.37 -10.71
CA VAL A 13 -6.62 8.23 -10.95
C VAL A 13 -6.91 7.19 -9.89
N THR A 14 -7.17 5.95 -10.31
CA THR A 14 -7.36 4.81 -9.41
C THR A 14 -6.16 3.90 -9.51
N GLU A 15 -5.48 3.70 -8.39
CA GLU A 15 -4.38 2.75 -8.24
C GLU A 15 -4.82 1.59 -7.35
N ILE A 16 -4.73 0.36 -7.86
CA ILE A 16 -5.06 -0.85 -7.12
C ILE A 16 -3.78 -1.64 -6.90
N TYR A 17 -3.46 -1.88 -5.63
CA TYR A 17 -2.33 -2.71 -5.22
C TYR A 17 -2.84 -4.06 -4.73
N PHE A 18 -2.22 -5.14 -5.19
CA PHE A 18 -2.64 -6.48 -4.81
C PHE A 18 -1.48 -7.48 -4.85
N ILE A 19 -1.62 -8.56 -4.08
CA ILE A 19 -0.66 -9.67 -4.08
C ILE A 19 -1.17 -10.75 -5.04
N ALA A 20 -0.30 -11.16 -5.97
CA ALA A 20 -0.55 -12.24 -6.91
C ALA A 20 0.75 -12.96 -7.26
N ARG A 21 0.67 -14.09 -7.98
CA ARG A 21 1.88 -14.78 -8.46
C ARG A 21 2.64 -13.87 -9.42
N GLY A 22 3.95 -13.73 -9.19
CA GLY A 22 4.90 -13.01 -10.01
C GLY A 22 5.15 -13.68 -11.36
N ALA A 23 5.74 -12.96 -12.30
CA ALA A 23 6.14 -13.53 -13.59
C ALA A 23 7.40 -14.41 -13.50
N GLY A 24 8.19 -14.26 -12.44
CA GLY A 24 9.42 -15.02 -12.20
C GLY A 24 9.20 -16.31 -11.43
N ALA A 25 10.23 -17.16 -11.46
CA ALA A 25 10.35 -18.35 -10.63
C ALA A 25 11.59 -18.24 -9.75
N ASN A 26 11.56 -18.92 -8.60
CA ASN A 26 12.75 -19.08 -7.76
C ASN A 26 13.73 -20.10 -8.37
N ASN A 27 14.89 -20.24 -7.75
CA ASN A 27 15.93 -21.23 -8.07
C ASN A 27 15.49 -22.71 -7.97
N ARG A 28 14.24 -22.98 -7.60
CA ARG A 28 13.60 -24.30 -7.59
C ARG A 28 12.47 -24.45 -8.62
N GLY A 29 12.29 -23.47 -9.50
CA GLY A 29 11.22 -23.45 -10.50
C GLY A 29 9.82 -23.16 -9.94
N GLY A 30 9.70 -22.75 -8.68
CA GLY A 30 8.44 -22.43 -8.03
C GLY A 30 8.01 -20.97 -8.25
N ALA A 31 6.70 -20.76 -8.43
CA ALA A 31 6.13 -19.42 -8.58
C ALA A 31 6.22 -18.61 -7.28
N VAL A 32 6.66 -17.37 -7.38
CA VAL A 32 6.89 -16.47 -6.23
C VAL A 32 5.70 -15.51 -6.09
N TRP A 33 5.32 -15.12 -4.87
CA TRP A 33 4.33 -14.07 -4.66
C TRP A 33 4.94 -12.70 -4.95
N SER A 34 4.13 -11.74 -5.38
CA SER A 34 4.61 -10.41 -5.76
C SER A 34 3.56 -9.34 -5.50
N LEU A 35 4.03 -8.12 -5.25
CA LEU A 35 3.21 -6.93 -5.25
C LEU A 35 3.00 -6.45 -6.68
N TRP A 36 1.75 -6.27 -7.05
CA TRP A 36 1.32 -5.74 -8.34
C TRP A 36 0.60 -4.41 -8.16
N ARG A 37 0.66 -3.56 -9.20
CA ARG A 37 -0.15 -2.34 -9.31
C ARG A 37 -0.94 -2.35 -10.60
N LYS A 38 -2.21 -1.98 -10.52
CA LYS A 38 -3.07 -1.69 -11.67
C LYS A 38 -3.52 -0.24 -11.63
N SER A 39 -3.23 0.49 -12.69
CA SER A 39 -3.58 1.91 -12.85
C SER A 39 -4.76 2.03 -13.81
N GLY A 40 -5.94 2.41 -13.32
CA GLY A 40 -7.16 2.53 -14.13
C GLY A 40 -7.49 1.26 -14.94
N ALA A 41 -7.56 1.40 -16.27
CA ALA A 41 -7.85 0.31 -17.20
C ALA A 41 -6.59 -0.42 -17.71
N ASP A 42 -5.40 0.04 -17.34
CA ASP A 42 -4.15 -0.54 -17.83
C ASP A 42 -3.94 -1.97 -17.30
N ARG A 43 -3.08 -2.70 -17.99
CA ARG A 43 -2.64 -4.03 -17.53
C ARG A 43 -1.86 -3.88 -16.20
N PRO A 44 -2.05 -4.79 -15.24
CA PRO A 44 -1.26 -4.77 -14.02
C PRO A 44 0.24 -4.92 -14.30
N VAL A 45 1.05 -4.22 -13.52
CA VAL A 45 2.52 -4.26 -13.58
C VAL A 45 3.05 -4.84 -12.27
N GLU A 46 3.99 -5.77 -12.37
CA GLU A 46 4.72 -6.34 -11.23
C GLU A 46 5.67 -5.28 -10.67
N LEU A 47 5.58 -4.99 -9.38
CA LEU A 47 6.42 -3.99 -8.74
C LEU A 47 7.60 -4.65 -8.02
N VAL A 48 7.31 -5.64 -7.19
CA VAL A 48 8.30 -6.25 -6.29
C VAL A 48 7.99 -7.72 -6.07
N GLN A 49 8.95 -8.59 -6.38
CA GLN A 49 8.89 -10.02 -6.06
C GLN A 49 9.15 -10.28 -4.58
N GLY A 50 8.59 -11.38 -4.08
CA GLY A 50 8.75 -11.82 -2.69
C GLY A 50 7.78 -11.16 -1.71
N VAL A 51 6.99 -10.16 -2.12
CA VAL A 51 5.94 -9.60 -1.25
C VAL A 51 4.78 -10.60 -1.15
N GLU A 52 4.53 -11.09 0.06
CA GLU A 52 3.49 -12.07 0.36
C GLU A 52 2.24 -11.45 0.98
N ASP A 53 2.41 -10.35 1.69
CA ASP A 53 1.34 -9.64 2.37
C ASP A 53 1.65 -8.15 2.46
N LEU A 54 0.61 -7.33 2.33
CA LEU A 54 0.67 -5.88 2.51
C LEU A 54 -0.58 -5.42 3.24
N GLN A 55 -0.41 -4.92 4.46
CA GLN A 55 -1.45 -4.28 5.23
C GLN A 55 -1.25 -2.77 5.22
N VAL A 56 -2.36 -2.05 5.04
CA VAL A 56 -2.42 -0.59 5.14
C VAL A 56 -3.35 -0.23 6.29
N LEU A 57 -2.84 0.57 7.21
CA LEU A 57 -3.57 1.15 8.32
C LEU A 57 -3.55 2.68 8.23
N PHE A 58 -4.60 3.31 8.74
CA PHE A 58 -4.78 4.75 8.73
C PHE A 58 -4.63 5.26 10.17
N GLY A 59 -3.69 6.18 10.36
CA GLY A 59 -3.51 6.89 11.61
C GLY A 59 -4.57 7.98 11.73
N VAL A 60 -5.51 7.80 12.66
CA VAL A 60 -6.64 8.70 12.86
C VAL A 60 -6.42 9.51 14.13
N ASP A 61 -6.60 10.82 14.01
CA ASP A 61 -6.69 11.82 15.08
C ASP A 61 -8.18 12.00 15.45
N LEU A 62 -8.49 11.75 16.72
CA LEU A 62 -9.82 11.77 17.32
C LEU A 62 -9.95 12.83 18.41
N SER A 63 -8.84 13.33 18.95
CA SER A 63 -8.80 14.29 20.03
C SER A 63 -9.13 15.71 19.56
N GLY A 64 -8.81 16.06 18.31
CA GLY A 64 -9.00 17.42 17.80
C GLY A 64 -8.18 18.47 18.56
N ASP A 65 -7.08 18.05 19.18
CA ASP A 65 -6.18 18.86 20.01
C ASP A 65 -5.09 19.58 19.20
N ASP A 66 -5.22 19.60 17.87
CA ASP A 66 -4.28 20.19 16.90
C ASP A 66 -2.87 19.55 16.94
N VAL A 67 -2.76 18.33 17.47
CA VAL A 67 -1.52 17.54 17.41
C VAL A 67 -1.50 16.74 16.10
N ASP A 68 -0.46 16.94 15.29
CA ASP A 68 -0.27 16.25 14.00
C ASP A 68 0.14 14.76 14.12
N ALA A 69 -0.06 14.14 15.28
CA ALA A 69 0.17 12.73 15.51
C ALA A 69 -1.17 11.97 15.62
N PRO A 70 -1.28 10.75 15.06
CA PRO A 70 -2.49 9.97 15.18
C PRO A 70 -2.63 9.35 16.59
N ASP A 71 -3.86 9.28 17.10
CA ASP A 71 -4.17 8.59 18.36
C ASP A 71 -4.09 7.07 18.22
N ARG A 72 -4.48 6.56 17.05
CA ARG A 72 -4.50 5.12 16.76
C ARG A 72 -4.45 4.82 15.28
N TYR A 73 -4.00 3.61 14.95
CA TYR A 73 -4.01 3.07 13.59
C TYR A 73 -5.16 2.08 13.40
N VAL A 74 -5.97 2.28 12.37
CA VAL A 74 -7.15 1.45 12.08
C VAL A 74 -7.17 0.98 10.62
N ARG A 75 -7.93 -0.07 10.33
CA ARG A 75 -8.24 -0.46 8.93
C ARG A 75 -9.14 0.59 8.27
N ALA A 76 -9.20 0.58 6.93
CA ALA A 76 -10.01 1.52 6.16
C ALA A 76 -11.48 1.62 6.64
N ASN A 77 -12.11 0.48 6.93
CA ASN A 77 -13.50 0.42 7.42
C ASN A 77 -13.67 0.90 8.88
N GLY A 78 -12.59 1.20 9.59
CA GLY A 78 -12.58 1.75 10.94
C GLY A 78 -12.35 3.25 11.00
N VAL A 79 -12.13 3.92 9.86
CA VAL A 79 -12.01 5.38 9.80
C VAL A 79 -13.40 6.01 9.98
N ALA A 80 -13.69 6.45 11.20
CA ALA A 80 -15.02 6.94 11.60
C ALA A 80 -15.02 8.46 11.86
N GLY A 81 -14.77 9.25 10.81
CA GLY A 81 -14.94 10.72 10.82
C GLY A 81 -13.80 11.54 11.43
N GLY A 82 -12.83 10.93 12.11
CA GLY A 82 -11.61 11.60 12.55
C GLY A 82 -10.68 11.97 11.38
N ALA A 83 -9.79 12.94 11.60
CA ALA A 83 -8.81 13.34 10.60
C ALA A 83 -7.77 12.23 10.41
N VAL A 84 -7.46 11.89 9.16
CA VAL A 84 -6.38 10.95 8.87
C VAL A 84 -5.06 11.72 8.78
N ARG A 85 -4.17 11.49 9.74
CA ARG A 85 -2.86 12.18 9.86
C ARG A 85 -1.69 11.36 9.34
N ALA A 86 -1.84 10.05 9.20
CA ALA A 86 -0.77 9.18 8.73
C ALA A 86 -1.29 7.94 8.02
N VAL A 87 -0.44 7.33 7.20
CA VAL A 87 -0.64 5.97 6.66
C VAL A 87 0.49 5.10 7.16
N HIS A 88 0.15 3.97 7.77
CA HIS A 88 1.10 2.97 8.23
C HIS A 88 1.00 1.74 7.34
N PHE A 89 2.14 1.32 6.81
CA PHE A 89 2.25 0.16 5.95
C PHE A 89 3.01 -0.93 6.69
N VAL A 90 2.51 -2.15 6.58
CA VAL A 90 3.20 -3.35 7.06
C VAL A 90 3.27 -4.32 5.90
N ALA A 91 4.48 -4.69 5.49
CA ALA A 91 4.71 -5.64 4.42
C ALA A 91 5.44 -6.87 4.96
N THR A 92 5.02 -8.06 4.52
CA THR A 92 5.80 -9.27 4.70
C THR A 92 6.47 -9.65 3.40
N VAL A 93 7.79 -9.74 3.42
CA VAL A 93 8.62 -10.00 2.25
C VAL A 93 9.49 -11.23 2.50
N SER A 94 9.49 -12.14 1.54
CA SER A 94 10.37 -13.30 1.50
C SER A 94 11.45 -13.13 0.44
N SER A 95 12.63 -13.71 0.65
CA SER A 95 13.61 -13.86 -0.43
C SER A 95 12.98 -14.65 -1.58
N VAL A 96 13.32 -14.26 -2.82
CA VAL A 96 12.84 -14.95 -4.03
C VAL A 96 13.40 -16.36 -4.05
N ASP A 97 14.71 -16.46 -3.89
CA ASP A 97 15.43 -17.72 -3.85
C ASP A 97 15.56 -18.28 -2.44
N VAL A 98 15.74 -19.59 -2.40
CA VAL A 98 16.28 -20.26 -1.23
C VAL A 98 17.73 -19.89 -1.08
N VAL A 99 18.06 -19.34 0.08
CA VAL A 99 19.42 -18.92 0.41
C VAL A 99 19.90 -19.50 1.74
N THR A 100 19.10 -20.39 2.35
CA THR A 100 19.40 -21.02 3.63
C THR A 100 19.67 -22.52 3.47
N ALA A 101 20.48 -23.08 4.37
CA ALA A 101 20.87 -24.49 4.37
C ALA A 101 19.71 -25.46 4.63
N ASP A 102 18.62 -24.97 5.24
CA ASP A 102 17.38 -25.72 5.52
C ASP A 102 16.34 -25.61 4.40
N GLU A 103 16.74 -25.11 3.23
CA GLU A 103 15.90 -24.95 2.05
C GLU A 103 14.69 -23.99 2.20
N ARG A 104 14.80 -23.01 3.10
CA ARG A 104 13.76 -22.01 3.35
C ARG A 104 14.09 -20.69 2.65
N VAL A 105 13.05 -19.89 2.47
CA VAL A 105 13.20 -18.47 2.09
C VAL A 105 13.33 -17.64 3.36
N LEU A 106 14.14 -16.59 3.30
CA LEU A 106 14.25 -15.63 4.40
C LEU A 106 13.02 -14.74 4.40
N ARG A 107 12.25 -14.73 5.48
CA ARG A 107 11.02 -13.94 5.62
C ARG A 107 11.24 -12.79 6.61
N ARG A 108 10.85 -11.58 6.22
CA ARG A 108 10.99 -10.38 7.05
C ARG A 108 9.75 -9.49 6.97
N GLY A 109 9.37 -8.94 8.12
CA GLY A 109 8.39 -7.86 8.22
C GLY A 109 9.06 -6.50 8.10
N PHE A 110 8.46 -5.61 7.32
CA PHE A 110 8.83 -4.20 7.22
C PHE A 110 7.63 -3.36 7.61
N ALA A 111 7.86 -2.35 8.43
CA ALA A 111 6.84 -1.40 8.82
C ALA A 111 7.36 0.01 8.60
N TRP A 112 6.56 0.87 7.99
CA TRP A 112 6.89 2.29 7.84
C TRP A 112 5.63 3.14 7.93
N THR A 113 5.81 4.37 8.38
CA THR A 113 4.73 5.35 8.51
C THR A 113 5.05 6.55 7.63
N VAL A 114 4.05 7.00 6.89
CA VAL A 114 4.08 8.25 6.15
C VAL A 114 3.11 9.21 6.83
N ALA A 115 3.63 10.31 7.38
CA ALA A 115 2.78 11.40 7.87
C ALA A 115 2.13 12.12 6.68
N LEU A 116 0.82 12.34 6.77
CA LEU A 116 0.07 13.13 5.81
C LEU A 116 0.04 14.57 6.32
N ARG A 117 0.63 15.48 5.55
CA ARG A 117 0.51 16.91 5.79
C ARG A 117 -0.43 17.47 4.74
N ASN A 118 -1.68 17.68 5.13
CA ASN A 118 -2.60 18.48 4.32
C ASN A 118 -2.32 19.94 4.67
N GLY A 119 -1.75 20.68 3.72
CA GLY A 119 -1.55 22.13 3.83
C GLY A 119 -2.83 22.91 3.58
#